data_AF-A0A8T1RWW3-F1
#
_entry.id   AF-A0A8T1RWW3-F1
#
_cell.length_a   1.000
_cell.length_b   1.000
_cell.length_c   1.000
_cell.angle_alpha   90.00
_cell.angle_beta   90.00
_cell.angle_gamma   90.00
#
_symmetry.space_group_name_H-M   'P 1'
#
loop_
_entity.id
_entity.type
_entity.pdbx_description
1 polymer ?
#
loop_
_entity_poly.entity_id
_entity_poly.type
_entity_poly.pdbx_seq_one_letter_code
_entity_poly.pdbx_strand_id
1 'polypeptide(L)'
;MCYTCQGETSNKYCMQISMCAKEDRYCVTIKDVVGAGSGYKPKNRISKMCSPECPKTIMKQGKTAAKVFCCDKLLCNVNGASSMEISYSMISMGILANFIYIFRSGL
;
A
#
# COMPACT_ATOMS: atom_id res chain seq x y z
N MET A 1 5.50 -14.49 -1.06
CA MET A 1 4.15 -14.61 -0.46
C MET A 1 3.55 -13.23 -0.35
N CYS A 2 2.31 -13.06 -0.82
CA CYS A 2 1.62 -11.77 -0.88
C CYS A 2 0.16 -11.93 -0.49
N TYR A 3 -0.51 -10.82 -0.20
CA TYR A 3 -1.97 -10.79 -0.26
C TYR A 3 -2.43 -10.76 -1.71
N THR A 4 -3.50 -11.48 -2.04
CA THR A 4 -4.06 -11.60 -3.39
C THR A 4 -5.57 -11.44 -3.38
N CYS A 5 -6.13 -10.76 -4.38
CA CYS A 5 -7.58 -10.67 -4.58
C CYS A 5 -7.85 -10.05 -5.96
N GLN A 6 -9.11 -10.10 -6.42
CA GLN A 6 -9.50 -9.53 -7.70
C GLN A 6 -10.71 -8.60 -7.58
N GLY A 7 -10.51 -7.30 -7.79
CA GLY A 7 -11.60 -6.33 -7.98
C GLY A 7 -12.49 -6.07 -6.76
N GLU A 8 -11.95 -6.23 -5.55
CA GLU A 8 -12.64 -6.05 -4.28
C GLU A 8 -12.92 -4.58 -3.97
N THR A 9 -14.02 -4.31 -3.28
CA THR A 9 -14.42 -2.92 -2.96
C THR A 9 -13.72 -2.34 -1.73
N SER A 10 -13.16 -3.20 -0.87
CA SER A 10 -12.48 -2.81 0.36
C SER A 10 -11.25 -3.65 0.59
N ASN A 11 -10.22 -3.05 1.19
CA ASN A 11 -8.98 -3.76 1.52
C ASN A 11 -9.24 -4.92 2.48
N LYS A 12 -10.24 -4.81 3.38
CA LYS A 12 -10.59 -5.86 4.34
C LYS A 12 -10.94 -7.19 3.65
N TYR A 13 -11.61 -7.14 2.51
CA TYR A 13 -11.99 -8.31 1.73
C TYR A 13 -10.87 -8.77 0.77
N CYS A 14 -9.79 -8.01 0.67
CA CYS A 14 -8.66 -8.23 -0.23
C CYS A 14 -7.39 -8.66 0.55
N MET A 15 -7.54 -9.60 1.49
CA MET A 15 -6.49 -10.04 2.42
C MET A 15 -6.20 -11.54 2.36
N GLN A 16 -6.53 -12.21 1.25
CA GLN A 16 -6.21 -13.63 1.09
C GLN A 16 -4.71 -13.80 0.92
N ILE A 17 -4.08 -14.66 1.72
CA ILE A 17 -2.64 -14.96 1.63
C ILE A 17 -2.43 -16.02 0.56
N SER A 18 -1.48 -15.79 -0.36
CA SER A 18 -1.08 -16.75 -1.38
C SER A 18 0.44 -16.86 -1.50
N MET A 19 0.92 -18.09 -1.72
CA MET A 19 2.30 -18.33 -2.13
C MET A 19 2.50 -17.82 -3.56
N CYS A 20 3.63 -17.15 -3.81
CA CYS A 20 3.98 -16.65 -5.13
C CYS A 20 4.84 -17.68 -5.86
N ALA A 21 4.94 -17.57 -7.19
CA ALA A 21 5.85 -18.37 -7.98
C ALA A 21 7.32 -17.99 -7.65
N LYS A 22 8.28 -18.83 -8.07
CA LYS A 22 9.71 -18.59 -7.76
C LYS A 22 10.26 -17.37 -8.50
N GLU A 23 9.70 -17.10 -9.66
CA GLU A 23 10.00 -15.98 -10.54
C GLU A 23 9.38 -14.66 -10.05
N ASP A 24 8.38 -14.71 -9.17
CA ASP A 24 7.72 -13.52 -8.64
C ASP A 24 8.59 -12.82 -7.59
N ARG A 25 8.84 -11.54 -7.81
CA ARG A 25 9.67 -10.69 -6.93
C ARG A 25 8.89 -9.60 -6.21
N TYR A 26 7.68 -9.30 -6.67
CA TYR A 26 6.89 -8.19 -6.17
C TYR A 26 5.48 -8.61 -5.79
N CYS A 27 4.98 -8.07 -4.68
CA CYS A 27 3.57 -7.96 -4.39
C CYS A 27 3.04 -6.69 -5.05
N VAL A 28 2.06 -6.84 -5.93
CA VAL A 28 1.44 -5.75 -6.68
C VAL A 28 0.06 -5.47 -6.11
N THR A 29 -0.28 -4.19 -5.95
CA THR A 29 -1.64 -3.70 -5.64
C THR A 29 -2.08 -2.76 -6.74
N ILE A 30 -3.23 -3.05 -7.35
CA ILE A 30 -3.86 -2.23 -8.38
C ILE A 30 -5.13 -1.63 -7.81
N LYS A 31 -5.31 -0.34 -7.98
CA LYS A 31 -6.53 0.40 -7.62
C LYS A 31 -7.15 1.04 -8.85
N ASP A 32 -8.34 0.57 -9.19
CA ASP A 32 -9.11 1.06 -10.32
C ASP A 32 -10.32 1.86 -9.82
N VAL A 33 -10.65 2.97 -10.48
CA VAL A 33 -11.85 3.76 -10.17
C VAL A 33 -12.89 3.50 -11.25
N VAL A 34 -13.92 2.72 -10.96
CA VAL A 34 -14.99 2.41 -11.92
C VAL A 34 -16.16 3.39 -11.73
N GLY A 35 -16.71 3.90 -12.84
CA GLY A 35 -17.90 4.76 -12.84
C GLY A 35 -17.66 6.27 -12.80
N ALA A 36 -16.42 6.72 -13.02
CA ALA A 36 -16.13 8.15 -13.24
C ALA A 36 -16.77 8.60 -14.56
N GLY A 37 -17.96 9.20 -14.50
CA GLY A 37 -18.64 9.82 -15.65
C GLY A 37 -20.07 9.34 -15.94
N SER A 38 -20.63 8.40 -15.18
CA SER A 38 -21.97 7.83 -15.46
C SER A 38 -23.08 8.23 -14.46
N GLY A 39 -22.89 9.28 -13.65
CA GLY A 39 -23.88 9.71 -12.65
C GLY A 39 -24.00 8.81 -11.41
N TYR A 40 -23.29 7.67 -11.39
CA TYR A 40 -23.15 6.78 -10.23
C TYR A 40 -21.97 7.19 -9.35
N LYS A 41 -22.04 6.90 -8.04
CA LYS A 41 -20.92 7.10 -7.12
C LYS A 41 -19.71 6.27 -7.59
N PRO A 42 -18.53 6.89 -7.80
CA PRO A 42 -17.34 6.17 -8.23
C PRO A 42 -16.99 5.08 -7.22
N LYS A 43 -16.76 3.86 -7.70
CA LYS A 43 -16.37 2.71 -6.86
C LYS A 43 -14.91 2.38 -7.09
N ASN A 44 -14.14 2.41 -6.01
CA ASN A 44 -12.76 1.93 -6.02
C ASN A 44 -12.78 0.39 -6.03
N ARG A 45 -12.01 -0.22 -6.92
CA ARG A 45 -11.75 -1.66 -6.96
C ARG A 45 -10.28 -1.90 -6.68
N ILE A 46 -9.99 -2.87 -5.83
CA ILE A 46 -8.65 -3.24 -5.39
C ILE A 46 -8.37 -4.64 -5.90
N SER A 47 -7.23 -4.82 -6.57
CA SER A 47 -6.70 -6.13 -6.92
C SER A 47 -5.30 -6.27 -6.36
N LYS A 48 -4.93 -7.44 -5.87
CA LYS A 48 -3.59 -7.74 -5.38
C LYS A 48 -3.09 -9.03 -6.00
N MET A 49 -1.81 -9.10 -6.35
CA MET A 49 -1.22 -10.26 -7.02
C MET A 49 0.30 -10.33 -6.77
N CYS A 50 0.88 -11.48 -7.07
CA CYS A 50 2.32 -11.64 -7.22
C CYS A 50 2.73 -11.29 -8.66
N SER A 51 3.95 -10.78 -8.87
CA SER A 51 4.47 -10.50 -10.21
C SER A 51 6.00 -10.56 -10.25
N PRO A 52 6.63 -10.98 -11.37
CA PRO A 52 8.07 -10.97 -11.54
C PRO A 52 8.65 -9.55 -11.65
N GLU A 53 7.83 -8.59 -12.07
CA GLU A 53 8.20 -7.18 -12.25
C GLU A 53 7.12 -6.25 -11.69
N CYS A 54 7.48 -4.99 -11.43
CA CYS A 54 6.51 -3.98 -11.04
C CYS A 54 5.97 -3.25 -12.28
N PRO A 55 4.69 -3.41 -12.65
CA PRO A 55 4.14 -2.76 -13.83
C PRO A 55 4.07 -1.24 -13.62
N LYS A 56 4.82 -0.49 -14.43
CA LYS A 56 4.92 0.97 -14.29
C LYS A 56 3.64 1.71 -14.69
N THR A 57 2.81 1.12 -15.53
CA THR A 57 1.60 1.78 -16.05
C THR A 57 0.64 0.75 -16.61
N ILE A 58 -0.49 0.49 -15.93
CA ILE A 58 -1.64 -0.17 -16.56
C ILE A 58 -2.60 0.94 -17.02
N MET A 59 -2.24 1.62 -18.11
CA MET A 59 -3.21 2.40 -18.87
C MET A 59 -4.09 1.40 -19.63
N LYS A 60 -5.18 0.94 -19.00
CA LYS A 60 -6.21 0.27 -19.77
C LYS A 60 -6.81 1.29 -20.72
N GLN A 61 -6.50 1.09 -21.99
CA GLN A 61 -7.09 1.69 -23.19
C GLN A 61 -8.55 2.10 -22.91
N GLY A 62 -8.76 3.39 -22.67
CA GLY A 62 -10.06 4.01 -22.89
C GLY A 62 -10.84 4.62 -21.72
N LYS A 63 -10.57 4.44 -20.41
CA LYS A 63 -11.32 5.27 -19.40
C LYS A 63 -10.97 5.31 -17.90
N THR A 64 -9.93 4.68 -17.34
CA THR A 64 -9.73 4.72 -15.88
C THR A 64 -8.26 4.72 -15.46
N ALA A 65 -7.82 5.78 -14.78
CA ALA A 65 -6.48 5.85 -14.20
C ALA A 65 -6.33 4.80 -13.08
N ALA A 66 -5.68 3.69 -13.40
CA ALA A 66 -5.32 2.66 -12.43
C ALA A 66 -4.05 3.07 -11.68
N LYS A 67 -4.10 3.12 -10.34
CA LYS A 67 -2.90 3.31 -9.51
C LYS A 67 -2.27 1.96 -9.19
N VAL A 68 -0.99 1.80 -9.50
CA VAL A 68 -0.21 0.60 -9.20
C VAL A 68 0.76 0.89 -8.06
N PHE A 69 0.84 -0.03 -7.09
CA PHE A 69 1.80 -0.02 -5.98
C PHE A 69 2.50 -1.38 -5.92
N CYS A 70 3.81 -1.38 -5.71
CA CYS A 70 4.62 -2.59 -5.62
C CYS A 70 5.51 -2.57 -4.38
N CYS A 71 5.80 -3.74 -3.84
CA CYS A 71 6.78 -3.94 -2.77
C CYS A 71 7.31 -5.38 -2.84
N ASP A 72 8.52 -5.63 -2.34
CA ASP A 72 9.25 -6.91 -2.49
C ASP A 72 9.29 -7.79 -1.23
N LYS A 73 8.77 -7.29 -0.10
CA LYS A 73 8.76 -8.04 1.18
C LYS A 73 7.55 -8.96 1.30
N LEU A 74 7.67 -10.00 2.12
CA LEU A 74 6.56 -10.91 2.41
C LEU A 74 5.35 -10.15 2.99
N LEU A 75 4.17 -10.37 2.43
CA LEU A 75 2.90 -9.75 2.86
C LEU A 75 2.92 -8.21 2.93
N CYS A 76 3.85 -7.56 2.23
CA CYS A 76 4.05 -6.11 2.31
C CYS A 76 2.86 -5.30 1.78
N ASN A 77 2.03 -5.90 0.93
CA ASN A 77 0.87 -5.27 0.32
C ASN A 77 -0.38 -5.32 1.22
N VAL A 78 -0.22 -5.21 2.55
CA VAL A 78 -1.31 -5.16 3.55
C VAL A 78 -2.19 -3.93 3.38
N ASN A 79 -1.61 -2.76 3.10
CA ASN A 79 -2.36 -1.51 2.95
C ASN A 79 -2.80 -1.33 1.49
N GLY A 80 -4.03 -0.87 1.30
CA GLY A 80 -4.55 -0.59 -0.04
C GLY A 80 -3.80 0.51 -0.78
N ALA A 81 -3.16 1.46 -0.09
CA ALA A 81 -2.27 2.47 -0.64
C ALA A 81 -1.66 3.24 0.53
N SER A 82 -0.48 2.84 0.98
CA SER A 82 0.41 3.66 1.82
C SER A 82 1.66 2.84 2.07
N SER A 83 2.48 2.65 1.04
CA SER A 83 3.94 2.58 1.28
C SER A 83 4.42 4.01 1.50
N MET A 84 3.88 4.68 2.53
CA MET A 84 4.70 5.65 3.22
C MET A 84 5.56 4.75 4.09
N GLU A 85 6.83 4.60 3.73
CA GLU A 85 7.80 4.05 4.67
C GLU A 85 7.75 4.96 5.90
N ILE A 86 6.93 4.60 6.89
CA ILE A 86 7.03 5.19 8.21
C ILE A 86 8.31 4.57 8.75
N SER A 87 9.43 5.18 8.39
CA SER A 87 10.73 4.92 8.98
C SER A 87 10.55 5.01 10.49
N TYR A 88 10.61 3.87 11.16
CA TYR A 88 10.50 3.72 12.61
C TYR A 88 11.56 4.53 13.38
N SER A 89 12.54 5.09 12.66
CA SER A 89 13.63 5.92 13.17
C SER A 89 13.23 7.31 13.69
N MET A 90 11.99 7.78 13.47
CA MET A 90 11.56 9.12 13.92
C MET A 90 10.90 9.15 15.30
N ILE A 91 10.66 8.01 15.95
CA ILE A 91 9.96 7.97 17.26
C ILE A 91 10.94 8.14 18.44
N SER A 92 12.26 8.01 18.25
CA SER A 92 13.23 7.99 19.36
C SER A 92 13.84 9.34 19.76
N MET A 93 13.63 10.43 19.00
CA MET A 93 14.19 11.76 19.32
C MET A 93 13.22 12.71 20.04
N GLY A 94 12.08 12.21 20.53
CA GLY A 94 11.10 13.03 21.27
C GLY A 94 11.28 13.05 22.79
N ILE A 95 12.08 12.14 23.36
CA ILE A 95 12.10 11.91 24.82
C ILE A 95 13.30 12.58 25.52
N LEU A 96 14.39 12.91 24.82
CA LEU A 96 15.57 13.51 25.47
C LEU A 96 15.43 15.00 25.82
N ALA A 97 14.52 15.74 25.18
CA ALA A 97 14.41 17.19 25.38
C ALA A 97 13.75 17.60 26.72
N ASN A 98 12.96 16.73 27.34
CA ASN A 98 12.26 17.06 28.60
C ASN A 98 13.16 16.94 29.84
N PHE A 99 14.16 16.05 29.83
CA PHE A 99 15.02 15.87 31.01
C PHE A 99 16.00 17.03 31.21
N ILE A 100 16.48 17.66 30.13
CA ILE A 100 17.42 18.80 30.25
C ILE A 100 16.72 20.03 30.86
N TYR A 101 15.43 20.25 30.57
CA TYR A 101 14.71 21.42 31.10
C TYR A 101 14.43 21.31 32.61
N ILE A 102 14.16 20.10 33.10
CA ILE A 102 13.95 19.83 34.53
C ILE A 102 15.27 20.00 35.30
N PHE A 103 16.40 19.50 34.78
CA PHE A 103 17.69 19.69 35.45
C PHE A 103 18.23 21.13 35.40
N ARG A 104 17.86 21.92 34.38
CA ARG A 104 18.33 23.31 34.25
C ARG A 104 17.47 24.34 34.98
N SER A 105 16.24 24.00 35.35
CA SER A 105 15.35 24.87 36.13
C SER A 105 15.39 24.60 37.64
N GLY A 106 16.25 23.68 38.09
CA GLY A 106 16.37 23.26 39.49
C GLY A 106 17.73 23.50 40.14
N LEU A 107 18.61 24.31 39.52
CA LEU A 107 19.86 24.81 40.13
C LEU A 107 19.87 26.34 40.17
#